data_AF-A0A5C7PN27-F1
#
_entry.id   AF-A0A5C7PN27-F1
#
_cell.length_a   1.000
_cell.length_b   1.000
_cell.length_c   1.000
_cell.angle_alpha   90.00
_cell.angle_beta   90.00
_cell.angle_gamma   90.00
#
_symmetry.space_group_name_H-M   'P 1'
#
loop_
_entity.id
_entity.type
_entity.pdbx_description
1 polymer ?
#
loop_
_entity_poly.entity_id
_entity_poly.type
_entity_poly.pdbx_seq_one_letter_code
_entity_poly.pdbx_strand_id
1 'polypeptide(L)'
;YRMFTSRAEFRLQLREDNADMRLTEQGRHMGLVGDAQWDAFNRKRDAVSRETERLKSTWVHPAILPAADAERLLGKAIEREYSLSDLLRRPQANYDTLCEVAKIAKPGSGVSRETLRSQLGDSLADAVIEQVEIAVKYAGYIDKQKEEVSRAQAYEHLKLPPELDYAQVLALSHEVRQKLNKHRPETLGQASRISGITPAAISLLLIHLKKGRFKGFDSLDSEGHAA
;
A
#
# COMPACT_ATOMS: atom_id res chain seq x y z
N TYR A 1 25.24 -7.14 14.77
CA TYR A 1 24.03 -6.70 14.04
C TYR A 1 23.14 -5.89 14.99
N ARG A 2 22.62 -4.72 14.60
CA ARG A 2 21.68 -3.91 15.40
C ARG A 2 20.41 -3.68 14.58
N MET A 3 19.25 -4.14 15.09
CA MET A 3 17.97 -4.05 14.37
C MET A 3 17.51 -2.61 14.12
N PHE A 4 17.84 -1.66 15.01
CA PHE A 4 17.44 -0.26 14.85
C PHE A 4 18.15 0.47 13.70
N THR A 5 19.29 -0.05 13.24
CA THR A 5 20.06 0.54 12.14
C THR A 5 19.78 -0.13 10.78
N SER A 6 19.02 -1.23 10.75
CA SER A 6 18.62 -1.89 9.50
C SER A 6 17.43 -1.16 8.86
N ARG A 7 17.51 -0.87 7.56
CA ARG A 7 16.38 -0.39 6.78
C ARG A 7 15.60 -1.57 6.21
N ALA A 8 14.33 -1.68 6.56
CA ALA A 8 13.41 -2.59 5.89
C ALA A 8 12.72 -1.83 4.75
N GLU A 9 12.92 -2.28 3.51
CA GLU A 9 12.26 -1.73 2.32
C GLU A 9 10.73 -1.92 2.37
N PHE A 10 10.25 -2.78 3.28
CA PHE A 10 8.85 -3.15 3.50
C PHE A 10 8.24 -2.54 4.78
N ARG A 11 8.78 -1.42 5.30
CA ARG A 11 8.38 -0.89 6.62
C ARG A 11 6.87 -0.68 6.81
N LEU A 12 6.12 -0.29 5.77
CA LEU A 12 4.66 -0.10 5.89
C LEU A 12 3.90 -1.42 5.94
N GLN A 13 4.48 -2.50 5.41
CA GLN A 13 3.91 -3.85 5.52
C GLN A 13 4.35 -4.54 6.82
N LEU A 14 5.58 -4.32 7.28
CA LEU A 14 6.18 -4.91 8.47
C LEU A 14 5.91 -4.08 9.73
N ARG A 15 4.63 -3.85 10.04
CA ARG A 15 4.24 -3.11 11.24
C ARG A 15 4.04 -4.05 12.41
N GLU A 16 4.10 -3.49 13.61
CA GLU A 16 3.80 -4.23 14.83
C GLU A 16 2.33 -4.68 14.84
N ASP A 17 1.42 -3.76 14.51
CA ASP A 17 -0.04 -3.95 14.61
C ASP A 17 -0.59 -5.12 13.78
N ASN A 18 0.11 -5.52 12.71
CA ASN A 18 -0.29 -6.57 11.78
C ASN A 18 0.60 -7.81 11.80
N ALA A 19 1.46 -7.97 12.82
CA ALA A 19 2.41 -9.07 12.89
C ALA A 19 1.70 -10.44 12.93
N ASP A 20 0.58 -10.52 13.63
CA ASP A 20 -0.28 -11.71 13.68
C ASP A 20 -0.84 -12.08 12.30
N MET A 21 -1.36 -11.10 11.55
CA MET A 21 -1.86 -11.28 10.18
C MET A 21 -0.77 -11.77 9.21
N ARG A 22 0.50 -11.48 9.50
CA ARG A 22 1.63 -11.91 8.67
C ARG A 22 2.21 -13.27 9.04
N LEU A 23 2.22 -13.62 10.33
CA LEU A 23 3.05 -14.72 10.84
C LEU A 23 2.26 -15.84 11.52
N THR A 24 1.06 -15.59 12.03
CA THR A 24 0.32 -16.59 12.83
C THR A 24 -0.01 -17.86 12.04
N GLU A 25 -0.38 -17.72 10.77
CA GLU A 25 -0.65 -18.87 9.90
C GLU A 25 0.60 -19.73 9.65
N GLN A 26 1.76 -19.10 9.43
CA GLN A 26 3.03 -19.82 9.31
C GLN A 26 3.39 -20.53 10.62
N GLY A 27 3.21 -19.86 11.75
CA GLY A 27 3.41 -20.45 13.08
C GLY A 27 2.49 -21.63 13.34
N ARG A 28 1.24 -21.58 12.84
CA ARG A 28 0.29 -22.70 12.92
C ARG A 28 0.77 -23.90 12.10
N HIS A 29 1.22 -23.69 10.87
CA HIS A 29 1.77 -24.76 10.02
C HIS A 29 3.02 -25.40 10.62
N MET A 30 3.80 -24.64 11.39
CA MET A 30 4.98 -25.13 12.10
C MET A 30 4.67 -25.78 13.46
N GLY A 31 3.41 -25.82 13.89
CA GLY A 31 3.00 -26.36 15.19
C GLY A 31 3.35 -25.46 16.39
N LEU A 32 3.71 -24.20 16.17
CA LEU A 32 4.08 -23.23 17.20
C LEU A 32 2.88 -22.47 17.76
N VAL A 33 1.75 -22.44 17.03
CA VAL A 33 0.51 -21.77 17.42
C VAL A 33 -0.52 -22.82 17.85
N GLY A 34 -0.89 -22.78 19.13
CA GLY A 34 -1.91 -23.67 19.71
C GLY A 34 -3.33 -23.30 19.30
N ASP A 35 -4.30 -24.19 19.59
CA ASP A 35 -5.69 -24.04 19.13
C ASP A 35 -6.36 -22.75 19.62
N ALA A 36 -6.20 -22.42 20.92
CA ALA A 36 -6.80 -21.21 21.48
C ALA A 36 -6.28 -19.93 20.82
N GLN A 37 -4.98 -19.88 20.48
CA GLN A 37 -4.37 -18.73 19.79
C GLN A 37 -4.83 -18.66 18.34
N TRP A 38 -4.93 -19.81 17.67
CA TRP A 38 -5.45 -19.91 16.31
C TRP A 38 -6.90 -19.43 16.23
N ASP A 39 -7.74 -19.83 17.17
CA ASP A 39 -9.14 -19.41 17.25
C ASP A 39 -9.26 -17.90 17.47
N ALA A 40 -8.47 -17.34 18.40
CA ALA A 40 -8.45 -15.90 18.63
C ALA A 40 -8.03 -15.12 17.37
N PHE A 41 -6.99 -15.60 16.68
CA PHE A 41 -6.53 -15.04 15.42
C PHE A 41 -7.62 -15.08 14.34
N ASN A 42 -8.26 -16.24 14.12
CA ASN A 42 -9.33 -16.38 13.13
C ASN A 42 -10.49 -15.44 13.43
N ARG A 43 -10.93 -15.33 14.70
CA ARG A 43 -12.00 -14.40 15.09
C ARG A 43 -11.66 -12.95 14.73
N LYS A 44 -10.43 -12.50 15.02
CA LYS A 44 -9.94 -11.16 14.64
C LYS A 44 -9.90 -10.99 13.14
N ARG A 45 -9.25 -11.91 12.41
CA ARG A 45 -9.13 -11.88 10.94
C ARG A 45 -10.50 -11.76 10.29
N ASP A 46 -11.44 -12.60 10.70
CA ASP A 46 -12.77 -12.65 10.11
C ASP A 46 -13.59 -11.41 10.47
N ALA A 47 -13.44 -10.86 11.69
CA ALA A 47 -14.08 -9.61 12.08
C ALA A 47 -13.55 -8.40 11.28
N VAL A 48 -12.23 -8.29 11.12
CA VAL A 48 -11.60 -7.26 10.27
C VAL A 48 -12.09 -7.39 8.82
N SER A 49 -12.14 -8.61 8.29
CA SER A 49 -12.61 -8.86 6.93
C SER A 49 -14.08 -8.44 6.75
N ARG A 50 -14.98 -8.85 7.66
CA ARG A 50 -16.39 -8.46 7.61
C ARG A 50 -16.59 -6.95 7.69
N GLU A 51 -15.88 -6.28 8.60
CA GLU A 51 -16.02 -4.83 8.76
C GLU A 51 -15.45 -4.06 7.56
N THR A 52 -14.31 -4.53 7.03
CA THR A 52 -13.75 -3.98 5.78
C THR A 52 -14.74 -4.08 4.63
N GLU A 53 -15.38 -5.24 4.46
CA GLU A 53 -16.36 -5.46 3.40
C GLU A 53 -17.62 -4.61 3.58
N ARG A 54 -18.10 -4.46 4.83
CA ARG A 54 -19.20 -3.56 5.15
C ARG A 54 -18.89 -2.12 4.74
N LEU A 55 -17.70 -1.61 5.06
CA LEU A 55 -17.30 -0.25 4.70
C LEU A 55 -17.16 -0.04 3.19
N LYS A 56 -16.72 -1.06 2.45
CA LYS A 56 -16.62 -1.03 0.98
C LYS A 56 -17.98 -1.08 0.30
N SER A 57 -18.90 -1.89 0.83
CA SER A 57 -20.24 -2.10 0.26
C SER A 57 -21.28 -1.07 0.70
N THR A 58 -20.98 -0.24 1.70
CA THR A 58 -21.87 0.84 2.14
C THR A 58 -21.56 2.13 1.38
N TRP A 59 -22.48 2.53 0.51
CA TRP A 59 -22.36 3.73 -0.33
C TRP A 59 -23.17 4.89 0.24
N VAL A 60 -22.64 6.10 0.05
CA VAL A 60 -23.25 7.35 0.47
C VAL A 60 -23.33 8.29 -0.72
N HIS A 61 -24.51 8.85 -0.96
CA HIS A 61 -24.76 9.79 -2.06
C HIS A 61 -25.01 11.21 -1.53
N PRO A 62 -24.66 12.26 -2.29
CA PRO A 62 -24.90 13.65 -1.92
C PRO A 62 -26.37 14.00 -1.65
N ALA A 63 -27.30 13.26 -2.25
CA ALA A 63 -28.74 13.44 -2.03
C ALA A 63 -29.21 12.95 -0.65
N ILE A 64 -28.44 12.07 -0.01
CA ILE A 64 -28.82 11.45 1.28
C ILE A 64 -28.05 12.08 2.44
N LEU A 65 -26.77 12.41 2.26
CA LEU A 65 -25.97 13.11 3.26
C LEU A 65 -26.01 14.62 2.99
N PRO A 66 -26.72 15.42 3.80
CA PRO A 66 -26.80 16.86 3.60
C PRO A 66 -25.42 17.51 3.60
N ALA A 67 -25.24 18.57 2.79
CA ALA A 67 -23.95 19.26 2.68
C ALA A 67 -23.42 19.76 4.04
N ALA A 68 -24.30 20.26 4.92
CA ALA A 68 -23.93 20.71 6.26
C ALA A 68 -23.37 19.57 7.13
N ASP A 69 -23.97 18.37 7.07
CA ASP A 69 -23.45 17.20 7.78
C ASP A 69 -22.15 16.68 7.17
N ALA A 70 -22.05 16.67 5.84
CA ALA A 70 -20.83 16.29 5.14
C ALA A 70 -19.66 17.23 5.47
N GLU A 71 -19.89 18.55 5.53
CA GLU A 71 -18.86 19.52 5.92
C GLU A 71 -18.46 19.37 7.39
N ARG A 72 -19.43 19.19 8.29
CA ARG A 72 -19.17 18.95 9.72
C ARG A 72 -18.37 17.67 9.95
N LEU A 73 -18.71 16.58 9.26
CA LEU A 73 -18.12 15.25 9.50
C LEU A 73 -16.86 15.00 8.68
N LEU A 74 -16.82 15.45 7.43
CA LEU A 74 -15.78 15.10 6.46
C LEU A 74 -14.93 16.30 6.03
N GLY A 75 -15.22 17.50 6.53
CA GLY A 75 -14.54 18.75 6.21
C GLY A 75 -14.91 19.37 4.85
N LYS A 76 -15.66 18.64 4.00
CA LYS A 76 -16.15 19.10 2.70
C LYS A 76 -17.36 18.28 2.28
N ALA A 77 -18.32 18.92 1.62
CA ALA A 77 -19.41 18.25 0.92
C ALA A 77 -18.90 17.15 -0.05
N ILE A 78 -19.72 16.12 -0.23
CA ILE A 78 -19.47 15.05 -1.21
C ILE A 78 -20.08 15.44 -2.56
N GLU A 79 -19.31 15.28 -3.63
CA GLU A 79 -19.71 15.70 -5.00
C GLU A 79 -20.34 14.56 -5.82
N ARG A 80 -20.02 13.32 -5.44
CA ARG A 80 -20.51 12.08 -6.05
C ARG A 80 -20.71 11.02 -4.98
N GLU A 81 -21.09 9.84 -5.38
CA GLU A 81 -21.13 8.68 -4.49
C GLU A 81 -19.73 8.25 -4.02
N TYR A 82 -19.63 7.86 -2.75
CA TYR A 82 -18.43 7.31 -2.15
C TYR A 82 -18.80 6.14 -1.25
N SER A 83 -17.97 5.10 -1.21
CA SER A 83 -18.08 4.10 -0.15
C SER A 83 -17.61 4.70 1.18
N LEU A 84 -18.06 4.15 2.32
CA LEU A 84 -17.50 4.56 3.62
C LEU A 84 -15.98 4.34 3.68
N SER A 85 -15.47 3.30 3.00
CA SER A 85 -14.03 3.05 2.89
C SER A 85 -13.29 4.17 2.15
N ASP A 86 -13.90 4.78 1.12
CA ASP A 86 -13.30 5.92 0.42
C ASP A 86 -13.32 7.18 1.30
N LEU A 87 -14.38 7.37 2.08
CA LEU A 87 -14.50 8.50 3.00
C LEU A 87 -13.47 8.40 4.14
N LEU A 88 -13.16 7.19 4.63
CA LEU A 88 -12.16 6.96 5.67
C LEU A 88 -10.73 7.30 5.25
N ARG A 89 -10.46 7.37 3.94
CA ARG A 89 -9.17 7.85 3.43
C ARG A 89 -8.97 9.36 3.65
N ARG A 90 -10.03 10.11 3.96
CA ARG A 90 -9.92 11.55 4.25
C ARG A 90 -9.23 11.75 5.60
N PRO A 91 -8.28 12.70 5.72
CA PRO A 91 -7.52 12.91 6.97
C PRO A 91 -8.40 13.18 8.20
N GLN A 92 -9.56 13.83 8.01
CA GLN A 92 -10.48 14.18 9.08
C GLN A 92 -11.43 13.04 9.48
N ALA A 93 -11.48 11.95 8.69
CA ALA A 93 -12.40 10.85 8.92
C ALA A 93 -11.77 9.78 9.82
N ASN A 94 -12.57 9.31 10.77
CA ASN A 94 -12.30 8.15 11.60
C ASN A 94 -13.52 7.23 11.62
N TYR A 95 -13.41 6.09 12.29
CA TYR A 95 -14.45 5.09 12.38
C TYR A 95 -15.77 5.64 12.95
N ASP A 96 -15.69 6.50 13.96
CA ASP A 96 -16.87 7.10 14.60
C ASP A 96 -17.57 8.07 13.63
N THR A 97 -16.81 8.87 12.88
CA THR A 97 -17.32 9.71 11.79
C THR A 97 -18.08 8.87 10.75
N LEU A 98 -17.53 7.73 10.32
CA LEU A 98 -18.22 6.87 9.35
C LEU A 98 -19.50 6.26 9.93
N CYS A 99 -19.52 5.94 11.21
CA CYS A 99 -20.73 5.46 11.87
C CYS A 99 -21.82 6.54 11.84
N GLU A 100 -21.50 7.81 12.11
CA GLU A 100 -22.46 8.91 11.98
C GLU A 100 -22.94 9.08 10.53
N VAL A 101 -22.02 9.10 9.57
CA VAL A 101 -22.36 9.18 8.15
C VAL A 101 -23.27 8.02 7.74
N ALA A 102 -22.97 6.80 8.16
CA ALA A 102 -23.76 5.60 7.86
C ALA A 102 -25.17 5.68 8.47
N LYS A 103 -25.31 6.18 9.70
CA LYS A 103 -26.60 6.38 10.36
C LYS A 103 -27.49 7.37 9.61
N ILE A 104 -26.90 8.46 9.09
CA ILE A 104 -27.61 9.44 8.26
C ILE A 104 -27.99 8.83 6.91
N ALA A 105 -27.03 8.18 6.25
CA ALA A 105 -27.23 7.60 4.92
C ALA A 105 -28.27 6.49 4.89
N LYS A 106 -28.31 5.65 5.93
CA LYS A 106 -29.28 4.57 6.05
C LYS A 106 -29.53 4.29 7.54
N PRO A 107 -30.63 4.82 8.10
CA PRO A 107 -31.00 4.57 9.48
C PRO A 107 -31.03 3.06 9.78
N GLY A 108 -30.31 2.64 10.82
CA GLY A 108 -30.20 1.23 11.22
C GLY A 108 -29.07 0.41 10.59
N SER A 109 -28.30 0.95 9.63
CA SER A 109 -27.13 0.25 9.06
C SER A 109 -25.78 0.71 9.62
N GLY A 110 -25.77 1.70 10.51
CA GLY A 110 -24.56 2.16 11.17
C GLY A 110 -24.10 1.19 12.25
N VAL A 111 -22.93 0.58 12.06
CA VAL A 111 -22.28 -0.24 13.10
C VAL A 111 -21.38 0.67 13.93
N SER A 112 -21.82 0.98 15.16
CA SER A 112 -21.04 1.82 16.07
C SER A 112 -19.95 1.03 16.79
N ARG A 113 -19.00 1.73 17.42
CA ARG A 113 -18.01 1.10 18.31
C ARG A 113 -18.69 0.28 19.40
N GLU A 114 -19.74 0.80 20.02
CA GLU A 114 -20.50 0.10 21.07
C GLU A 114 -21.16 -1.18 20.53
N THR A 115 -21.62 -1.14 19.28
CA THR A 115 -22.19 -2.32 18.60
C THR A 115 -21.12 -3.40 18.44
N LEU A 116 -19.92 -3.04 17.95
CA LEU A 116 -18.80 -3.99 17.84
C LEU A 116 -18.36 -4.51 19.21
N ARG A 117 -18.25 -3.64 20.22
CA ARG A 117 -17.87 -4.02 21.59
C ARG A 117 -18.87 -5.01 22.21
N SER A 118 -20.18 -4.79 22.00
CA SER A 118 -21.21 -5.72 22.44
C SER A 118 -21.15 -7.08 21.74
N GLN A 119 -20.67 -7.15 20.49
CA GLN A 119 -20.61 -8.39 19.70
C GLN A 119 -19.30 -9.16 19.88
N LEU A 120 -18.18 -8.45 20.05
CA LEU A 120 -16.83 -9.00 19.99
C LEU A 120 -16.07 -8.89 21.33
N GLY A 121 -16.57 -8.07 22.27
CA GLY A 121 -15.84 -7.64 23.46
C GLY A 121 -14.93 -6.44 23.17
N ASP A 122 -14.59 -5.69 24.22
CA ASP A 122 -13.87 -4.41 24.12
C ASP A 122 -12.54 -4.51 23.37
N SER A 123 -11.68 -5.43 23.81
CA SER A 123 -10.33 -5.59 23.24
C SER A 123 -10.35 -5.97 21.76
N LEU A 124 -11.24 -6.88 21.37
CA LEU A 124 -11.30 -7.34 19.98
C LEU A 124 -11.93 -6.28 19.07
N ALA A 125 -12.97 -5.59 19.54
CA ALA A 125 -13.59 -4.50 18.80
C ALA A 125 -12.60 -3.36 18.53
N ASP A 126 -11.84 -2.95 19.54
CA ASP A 126 -10.86 -1.87 19.40
C ASP A 126 -9.74 -2.28 18.42
N ALA A 127 -9.26 -3.52 18.49
CA ALA A 127 -8.28 -4.05 17.54
C ALA A 127 -8.82 -4.13 16.09
N VAL A 128 -10.11 -4.45 15.91
CA VAL A 128 -10.76 -4.47 14.60
C VAL A 128 -10.85 -3.06 14.03
N ILE A 129 -11.33 -2.10 14.82
CA ILE A 129 -11.47 -0.69 14.40
C ILE A 129 -10.10 -0.14 13.99
N GLU A 130 -9.08 -0.32 14.84
CA GLU A 130 -7.73 0.13 14.55
C GLU A 130 -7.19 -0.49 13.27
N GLN A 131 -7.30 -1.81 13.10
CA GLN A 131 -6.82 -2.49 11.90
C GLN A 131 -7.50 -1.99 10.62
N VAL A 132 -8.81 -1.77 10.66
CA VAL A 132 -9.57 -1.25 9.52
C VAL A 132 -9.13 0.18 9.18
N GLU A 133 -8.99 1.05 10.18
CA GLU A 133 -8.50 2.42 9.96
C GLU A 133 -7.10 2.45 9.37
N ILE A 134 -6.17 1.69 9.95
CA ILE A 134 -4.79 1.61 9.47
C ILE A 134 -4.78 1.04 8.05
N ALA A 135 -5.48 -0.06 7.79
CA ALA A 135 -5.51 -0.67 6.47
C ALA A 135 -5.99 0.31 5.39
N VAL A 136 -7.06 1.08 5.67
CA VAL A 136 -7.62 2.02 4.70
C VAL A 136 -6.74 3.27 4.53
N LYS A 137 -6.27 3.87 5.63
CA LYS A 137 -5.44 5.10 5.59
C LYS A 137 -4.08 4.84 4.94
N TYR A 138 -3.51 3.66 5.15
CA TYR A 138 -2.21 3.29 4.59
C TYR A 138 -2.30 2.57 3.25
N ALA A 139 -3.49 2.19 2.75
CA ALA A 139 -3.65 1.41 1.51
C ALA A 139 -2.84 1.98 0.33
N GLY A 140 -3.00 3.26 0.00
CA GLY A 140 -2.29 3.88 -1.12
C GLY A 140 -0.77 3.91 -0.94
N TYR A 141 -0.28 4.08 0.29
CA TYR A 141 1.16 4.03 0.56
C TYR A 141 1.71 2.61 0.50
N ILE A 142 0.94 1.62 0.95
CA ILE A 142 1.28 0.20 0.86
C ILE A 142 1.33 -0.23 -0.60
N ASP A 143 0.34 0.15 -1.40
CA ASP A 143 0.27 -0.21 -2.82
C ASP A 143 1.43 0.43 -3.59
N LYS A 144 1.71 1.71 -3.35
CA LYS A 144 2.91 2.36 -3.89
C LYS A 144 4.21 1.66 -3.48
N GLN A 145 4.34 1.26 -2.21
CA GLN A 145 5.52 0.51 -1.74
C GLN A 145 5.63 -0.85 -2.45
N LYS A 146 4.52 -1.57 -2.66
CA LYS A 146 4.52 -2.84 -3.40
C LYS A 146 4.97 -2.65 -4.85
N GLU A 147 4.49 -1.60 -5.52
CA GLU A 147 4.93 -1.27 -6.89
C GLU A 147 6.43 -0.96 -6.94
N GLU A 148 6.93 -0.18 -5.97
CA GLU A 148 8.35 0.14 -5.86
C GLU A 148 9.21 -1.11 -5.66
N VAL A 149 8.79 -2.02 -4.78
CA VAL A 149 9.46 -3.31 -4.55
C VAL A 149 9.43 -4.19 -5.80
N SER A 150 8.27 -4.36 -6.43
CA SER A 150 8.11 -5.19 -7.63
C SER A 150 9.03 -4.69 -8.74
N ARG A 151 9.06 -3.37 -8.96
CA ARG A 151 9.96 -2.74 -9.93
C ARG A 151 11.43 -2.95 -9.57
N ALA A 152 11.80 -2.83 -8.30
CA ALA A 152 13.17 -3.08 -7.86
C ALA A 152 13.60 -4.53 -8.12
N GLN A 153 12.73 -5.50 -7.85
CA GLN A 153 12.97 -6.92 -8.15
C GLN A 153 13.11 -7.16 -9.67
N ALA A 154 12.25 -6.56 -10.48
CA ALA A 154 12.35 -6.64 -11.94
C ALA A 154 13.69 -6.07 -12.45
N TYR A 155 14.15 -4.96 -11.88
CA TYR A 155 15.41 -4.33 -12.26
C TYR A 155 16.64 -5.14 -11.84
N GLU A 156 16.55 -5.91 -10.76
CA GLU A 156 17.65 -6.73 -10.26
C GLU A 156 18.16 -7.73 -11.31
N HIS A 157 17.25 -8.29 -12.09
CA HIS A 157 17.54 -9.30 -13.10
C HIS A 157 17.74 -8.72 -14.51
N LEU A 158 17.48 -7.43 -14.70
CA LEU A 158 17.51 -6.78 -16.00
C LEU A 158 18.94 -6.38 -16.37
N LYS A 159 19.58 -7.20 -17.20
CA LYS A 159 21.00 -7.02 -17.59
C LYS A 159 21.20 -5.83 -18.51
N LEU A 160 22.21 -5.02 -18.21
CA LEU A 160 22.66 -3.94 -19.07
C LEU A 160 23.63 -4.49 -20.12
N PRO A 161 23.56 -4.02 -21.38
CA PRO A 161 24.55 -4.39 -22.39
C PRO A 161 25.95 -3.98 -21.93
N PRO A 162 26.96 -4.88 -21.97
CA PRO A 162 28.31 -4.56 -21.49
C PRO A 162 28.96 -3.43 -22.30
N GLU A 163 28.60 -3.32 -23.58
CA GLU A 163 29.10 -2.31 -24.51
C GLU A 163 28.30 -1.00 -24.49
N LEU A 164 27.33 -0.86 -23.57
CA LEU A 164 26.52 0.36 -23.48
C LEU A 164 27.41 1.59 -23.25
N ASP A 165 27.31 2.55 -24.16
CA ASP A 165 27.95 3.84 -24.01
C ASP A 165 27.02 4.83 -23.30
N TYR A 166 27.23 4.99 -21.98
CA TYR A 166 26.45 5.92 -21.18
C TYR A 166 26.61 7.38 -21.62
N ALA A 167 27.66 7.74 -22.36
CA ALA A 167 27.83 9.10 -22.87
C ALA A 167 26.74 9.48 -23.90
N GLN A 168 26.23 8.48 -24.64
CA GLN A 168 25.18 8.65 -25.65
C GLN A 168 23.78 8.78 -25.07
N VAL A 169 23.61 8.55 -23.77
CA VAL A 169 22.32 8.74 -23.09
C VAL A 169 22.11 10.21 -22.75
N LEU A 170 21.75 11.00 -23.77
CA LEU A 170 21.68 12.47 -23.68
C LEU A 170 20.72 13.01 -22.60
N ALA A 171 19.74 12.21 -22.20
CA ALA A 171 18.80 12.59 -21.15
C ALA A 171 19.39 12.55 -19.73
N LEU A 172 20.49 11.82 -19.51
CA LEU A 172 21.16 11.76 -18.21
C LEU A 172 22.04 12.97 -17.97
N SER A 173 22.15 13.41 -16.71
CA SER A 173 23.12 14.45 -16.34
C SER A 173 24.57 13.96 -16.51
N HIS A 174 25.52 14.89 -16.66
CA HIS A 174 26.94 14.55 -16.75
C HIS A 174 27.43 13.75 -15.53
N GLU A 175 27.00 14.10 -14.32
CA GLU A 175 27.38 13.39 -13.09
C GLU A 175 26.88 11.93 -13.11
N VAL A 176 25.63 11.71 -13.54
CA VAL A 176 25.06 10.36 -13.63
C VAL A 176 25.81 9.52 -14.67
N ARG A 177 26.08 10.09 -15.86
CA ARG A 177 26.85 9.38 -16.91
C ARG A 177 28.24 9.02 -16.42
N GLN A 178 28.93 9.93 -15.72
CA GLN A 178 30.25 9.67 -15.14
C GLN A 178 30.19 8.54 -14.11
N LYS A 179 29.21 8.53 -13.21
CA LYS A 179 29.03 7.45 -12.22
C LYS A 179 28.77 6.11 -12.88
N LEU A 180 27.86 6.04 -13.86
CA LEU A 180 27.55 4.81 -14.58
C LEU A 180 28.76 4.28 -15.36
N ASN A 181 29.49 5.16 -16.06
CA ASN A 181 30.71 4.79 -16.77
C ASN A 181 31.83 4.31 -15.84
N LYS A 182 31.93 4.90 -14.64
CA LYS A 182 32.94 4.50 -13.63
C LYS A 182 32.60 3.14 -13.00
N HIS A 183 31.35 2.92 -12.64
CA HIS A 183 30.92 1.72 -11.91
C HIS A 183 30.60 0.53 -12.82
N ARG A 184 30.27 0.77 -14.10
CA ARG A 184 29.91 -0.28 -15.08
C ARG A 184 28.96 -1.35 -14.50
N PRO A 185 27.76 -0.96 -14.03
CA PRO A 185 26.83 -1.92 -13.47
C PRO A 185 26.39 -2.96 -14.52
N GLU A 186 26.27 -4.22 -14.08
CA GLU A 186 25.83 -5.35 -14.90
C GLU A 186 24.30 -5.39 -15.04
N THR A 187 23.57 -4.84 -14.07
CA THR A 187 22.10 -4.81 -14.06
C THR A 187 21.57 -3.43 -13.75
N LEU A 188 20.32 -3.18 -14.16
CA LEU A 188 19.63 -1.93 -13.85
C LEU A 188 19.41 -1.76 -12.34
N GLY A 189 19.19 -2.87 -11.62
CA GLY A 189 19.11 -2.89 -10.16
C GLY A 189 20.41 -2.43 -9.52
N GLN A 190 21.55 -2.94 -9.96
CA GLN A 190 22.87 -2.51 -9.49
C GLN A 190 23.10 -1.02 -9.77
N ALA A 191 22.71 -0.54 -10.96
CA ALA A 191 22.79 0.88 -11.31
C ALA A 191 21.98 1.74 -10.32
N SER A 192 20.77 1.30 -9.94
CA SER A 192 19.89 2.07 -9.06
C SER A 192 20.43 2.24 -7.62
N ARG A 193 21.31 1.34 -7.16
CA ARG A 193 21.95 1.42 -5.84
C ARG A 193 23.20 2.30 -5.78
N ILE A 194 23.70 2.78 -6.93
CA ILE A 194 24.87 3.65 -6.95
C ILE A 194 24.52 5.01 -6.33
N SER A 195 25.36 5.46 -5.39
CA SER A 195 25.12 6.72 -4.68
C SER A 195 25.00 7.92 -5.63
N GLY A 196 23.88 8.63 -5.52
CA GLY A 196 23.54 9.78 -6.35
C GLY A 196 23.05 9.44 -7.75
N ILE A 197 22.66 8.19 -8.00
CA ILE A 197 21.76 7.84 -9.10
C ILE A 197 20.32 7.93 -8.59
N THR A 198 19.49 8.70 -9.30
CA THR A 198 18.09 8.93 -8.91
C THR A 198 17.15 7.97 -9.64
N PRO A 199 15.93 7.72 -9.11
CA PRO A 199 14.91 6.96 -9.84
C PRO A 199 14.62 7.53 -11.24
N ALA A 200 14.64 8.86 -11.39
CA ALA A 200 14.46 9.52 -12.68
C ALA A 200 15.57 9.16 -13.67
N ALA A 201 16.83 9.09 -13.23
CA ALA A 201 17.94 8.65 -14.08
C ALA A 201 17.77 7.19 -14.55
N ILE A 202 17.31 6.29 -13.68
CA ILE A 202 17.02 4.91 -14.04
C ILE A 202 15.90 4.82 -15.08
N SER A 203 14.82 5.61 -14.92
CA SER A 203 13.75 5.68 -15.92
C SER A 203 14.24 6.18 -17.28
N LEU A 204 15.09 7.21 -17.31
CA LEU A 204 15.66 7.74 -18.54
C LEU A 204 16.59 6.72 -19.24
N LEU A 205 17.38 5.99 -18.46
CA LEU A 205 18.21 4.90 -18.96
C LEU A 205 17.35 3.78 -19.54
N LEU A 206 16.26 3.39 -18.87
CA LEU A 206 15.32 2.39 -19.35
C LEU A 206 14.68 2.81 -20.69
N ILE A 207 14.22 4.07 -20.80
CA ILE A 207 13.66 4.61 -22.05
C ILE A 207 14.68 4.57 -23.19
N HIS A 208 15.93 4.91 -22.92
CA HIS A 208 17.01 4.84 -23.90
C HIS A 208 17.24 3.40 -24.38
N LEU A 209 17.28 2.44 -23.45
CA LEU A 209 17.45 1.02 -23.77
C LEU A 209 16.29 0.45 -24.58
N LYS A 210 15.06 0.89 -24.32
CA LYS A 210 13.89 0.57 -25.15
C LYS A 210 14.01 1.13 -26.57
N LYS A 211 14.39 2.40 -26.72
CA LYS A 211 14.57 3.03 -28.03
C LYS A 211 15.69 2.37 -28.85
N GLY A 212 16.74 1.89 -28.19
CA GLY A 212 17.82 1.13 -28.81
C GLY A 212 17.48 -0.31 -29.18
N ARG A 213 16.26 -0.79 -28.87
CA ARG A 213 15.79 -2.17 -29.11
C ARG A 213 16.73 -3.23 -28.54
N PHE A 214 17.26 -2.98 -27.35
CA PHE A 214 18.13 -3.95 -26.68
C PHE A 214 17.31 -5.15 -26.20
N LYS A 215 17.80 -6.37 -26.46
CA LYS A 215 17.14 -7.62 -26.08
C LYS A 215 16.85 -7.64 -24.57
N GLY A 216 15.61 -7.94 -24.18
CA GLY A 216 15.15 -7.96 -22.79
C GLY A 216 14.44 -6.69 -22.31
N PHE A 217 14.44 -5.61 -23.10
CA PHE A 217 13.77 -4.35 -22.75
C PHE A 217 12.49 -4.07 -23.55
N ASP A 218 12.29 -4.76 -24.69
CA ASP A 218 11.13 -4.58 -25.60
C ASP A 218 9.79 -5.06 -25.02
N SER A 219 9.78 -5.92 -23.98
CA SER A 219 8.57 -6.58 -23.46
C SER A 219 7.94 -5.92 -22.22
N LEU A 220 8.50 -4.82 -21.71
CA LEU A 220 8.07 -4.19 -20.45
C LEU A 220 6.86 -3.24 -20.59
N ASP A 221 6.24 -3.14 -21.77
CA ASP A 221 5.11 -2.23 -22.02
C ASP A 221 3.72 -2.89 -21.81
N SER A 222 3.64 -4.21 -21.64
CA SER A 222 2.35 -4.90 -21.51
C SER A 222 1.74 -4.89 -20.10
N GLU A 223 2.47 -4.48 -19.06
CA GLU A 223 1.98 -4.57 -17.66
C GLU A 223 1.69 -3.20 -17.02
N GLY A 224 1.97 -2.08 -17.70
CA GLY A 224 1.89 -0.73 -17.10
C GLY A 224 0.69 0.13 -17.47
N HIS A 225 -0.23 -0.34 -18.32
CA HIS A 225 -1.38 0.46 -18.81
C HIS A 225 -2.72 -0.32 -18.87
N ALA A 226 -2.84 -1.44 -18.14
CA ALA A 226 -4.11 -2.13 -18.00
C ALA A 226 -4.66 -1.97 -16.57
N ALA A 227 -5.55 -0.97 -16.43
CA ALA A 227 -6.56 -0.68 -15.39
C ALA A 227 -6.39 0.70 -14.76
#